data_AF-A0A7W2RQC1-F1
#
_entry.id   AF-A0A7W2RQC1-F1
#
_cell.length_a   1.000
_cell.length_b   1.000
_cell.length_c   1.000
_cell.angle_alpha   90.00
_cell.angle_beta   90.00
_cell.angle_gamma   90.00
#
_symmetry.space_group_name_H-M   'P 1'
#
loop_
_entity.id
_entity.type
_entity.pdbx_description
1 polymer ?
#
loop_
_entity_poly.entity_id
_entity_poly.type
_entity_poly.pdbx_seq_one_letter_code
_entity_poly.pdbx_strand_id
1 'polypeptide(L)'
;MGIIVLSMHYDELYAERALNCAALSYINKQASVQKLLLGIKQVMKNKIFLKTEILEKIRKNPSRTLSSKNAIKIQILTDREL
;
A
#
# COMPACT_ATOMS: atom_id res chain seq x y z
N MET A 1 6.96 -16.54 -0.11
CA MET A 1 6.35 -15.98 1.12
C MET A 1 5.62 -14.72 0.70
N GLY A 2 4.33 -14.57 1.02
CA GLY A 2 3.56 -13.38 0.65
C GLY A 2 3.16 -12.58 1.88
N ILE A 3 3.50 -11.29 1.90
CA ILE A 3 3.18 -10.38 3.00
C ILE A 3 1.96 -9.53 2.60
N ILE A 4 1.01 -9.42 3.52
CA ILE A 4 -0.17 -8.55 3.41
C ILE A 4 -0.11 -7.53 4.55
N VAL A 5 -0.20 -6.26 4.21
CA VAL A 5 -0.22 -5.16 5.17
C VAL A 5 -1.65 -4.65 5.36
N LEU A 6 -2.06 -4.52 6.61
CA LEU A 6 -3.38 -4.03 7.02
C LEU A 6 -3.24 -2.74 7.82
N SER A 7 -3.86 -1.66 7.35
CA SER A 7 -3.78 -0.35 7.99
C SER A 7 -5.11 0.40 7.94
N MET A 8 -5.36 1.28 8.91
CA MET A 8 -6.50 2.21 8.88
C MET A 8 -6.17 3.53 8.15
N HIS A 9 -4.90 3.74 7.78
CA HIS A 9 -4.43 5.01 7.26
C HIS A 9 -4.68 5.17 5.76
N TYR A 10 -4.47 6.40 5.26
CA TYR A 10 -4.69 6.76 3.85
C TYR A 10 -4.02 5.77 2.90
N ASP A 11 -4.84 5.17 2.04
CA ASP A 11 -4.45 4.03 1.24
C ASP A 11 -3.27 4.31 0.32
N GLU A 12 -3.11 5.53 -0.19
CA GLU A 12 -2.09 5.84 -1.20
C GLU A 12 -0.65 5.77 -0.64
N LEU A 13 -0.38 6.41 0.50
CA LEU A 13 0.97 6.50 1.06
C LEU A 13 1.42 5.15 1.64
N TYR A 14 0.53 4.49 2.37
CA TYR A 14 0.85 3.25 3.06
C TYR A 14 0.85 2.04 2.13
N ALA A 15 0.06 2.05 1.05
CA ALA A 15 0.15 1.02 0.03
C ALA A 15 1.49 1.06 -0.71
N GLU A 16 1.96 2.26 -1.07
CA GLU A 16 3.24 2.44 -1.73
C GLU A 16 4.39 1.99 -0.83
N ARG A 17 4.40 2.40 0.44
CA ARG A 17 5.40 1.95 1.42
C ARG A 17 5.38 0.44 1.61
N ALA A 18 4.19 -0.16 1.77
CA ALA A 18 4.04 -1.60 1.91
C ALA A 18 4.65 -2.34 0.71
N LEU A 19 4.36 -1.89 -0.51
CA LEU A 19 4.90 -2.49 -1.73
C LEU A 19 6.42 -2.33 -1.83
N ASN A 20 6.97 -1.17 -1.46
CA ASN A 20 8.42 -0.92 -1.43
C ASN A 20 9.15 -1.82 -0.41
N CYS A 21 8.47 -2.24 0.66
CA CYS A 21 8.97 -3.21 1.64
C CYS A 21 8.70 -4.68 1.25
N ALA A 22 8.47 -4.96 -0.04
CA ALA A 22 8.18 -6.28 -0.59
C ALA A 22 6.84 -6.91 -0.13
N ALA A 23 5.87 -6.12 0.32
CA ALA A 23 4.50 -6.61 0.49
C ALA A 23 3.86 -6.85 -0.88
N LEU A 24 3.07 -7.93 -1.00
CA LEU A 24 2.32 -8.23 -2.22
C LEU A 24 0.92 -7.59 -2.20
N SER A 25 0.46 -7.12 -1.04
CA SER A 25 -0.84 -6.49 -0.91
C SER A 25 -0.91 -5.50 0.24
N TYR A 26 -1.72 -4.46 0.03
CA TYR A 26 -2.16 -3.52 1.05
C TYR A 26 -3.69 -3.50 1.09
N ILE A 27 -4.27 -3.64 2.29
CA ILE A 27 -5.72 -3.64 2.49
C ILE A 27 -6.06 -2.71 3.64
N ASN A 28 -7.01 -1.80 3.42
CA ASN A 28 -7.52 -0.96 4.49
C ASN A 28 -8.29 -1.82 5.51
N LYS A 29 -8.09 -1.60 6.81
CA LYS A 29 -8.81 -2.36 7.87
C LYS A 29 -10.33 -2.10 7.88
N GLN A 30 -10.81 -1.00 7.28
CA GLN A 30 -12.24 -0.74 7.06
C GLN A 30 -12.80 -1.44 5.81
N ALA A 31 -11.96 -2.11 5.02
CA ALA A 31 -12.43 -2.84 3.86
C ALA A 31 -13.29 -4.04 4.27
N SER A 32 -14.25 -4.41 3.42
CA SER A 32 -15.08 -5.58 3.68
C SER A 32 -14.25 -6.86 3.79
N VAL A 33 -14.71 -7.80 4.60
CA VAL A 33 -14.08 -9.13 4.77
C VAL A 33 -13.90 -9.85 3.43
N GLN A 34 -14.82 -9.64 2.48
CA GLN A 34 -14.70 -10.17 1.12
C GLN A 34 -13.45 -9.66 0.38
N LYS A 35 -13.09 -8.37 0.53
CA LYS A 35 -11.87 -7.80 -0.07
C LYS A 35 -10.61 -8.38 0.55
N LEU A 36 -10.61 -8.62 1.86
CA LEU A 36 -9.53 -9.32 2.56
C LEU A 36 -9.34 -10.73 1.98
N LEU A 37 -10.43 -11.49 1.86
CA LEU A 37 -10.39 -12.87 1.33
C LEU A 37 -9.86 -12.91 -0.10
N LEU A 38 -10.27 -11.96 -0.95
CA LEU A 38 -9.75 -11.82 -2.31
C LEU A 38 -8.24 -11.51 -2.30
N GLY A 39 -7.80 -10.59 -1.45
CA GLY A 39 -6.38 -10.26 -1.31
C GLY A 39 -5.53 -11.44 -0.88
N ILE A 40 -5.98 -12.22 0.10
CA ILE A 40 -5.29 -13.45 0.54
C ILE A 40 -5.16 -14.44 -0.63
N LYS A 41 -6.25 -14.73 -1.34
CA LYS A 41 -6.24 -15.65 -2.50
C LYS A 41 -5.29 -15.19 -3.61
N GLN A 42 -5.20 -13.89 -3.84
CA GLN A 42 -4.34 -13.28 -4.85
C GLN A 42 -2.86 -13.42 -4.44
N VAL A 43 -2.55 -13.13 -3.19
CA VAL A 43 -1.20 -13.21 -2.62
C VAL A 43 -0.68 -14.64 -2.56
N MET A 44 -1.55 -15.62 -2.26
CA MET A 44 -1.22 -17.04 -2.35
C MET A 44 -0.85 -17.49 -3.77
N LYS A 45 -1.33 -16.77 -4.80
CA LYS A 45 -0.96 -16.99 -6.20
C LYS A 45 0.26 -16.16 -6.64
N ASN A 46 1.00 -15.56 -5.70
CA ASN A 46 2.09 -14.62 -5.97
C ASN A 46 1.66 -13.42 -6.83
N LYS A 47 0.38 -13.00 -6.75
CA LYS A 47 -0.15 -11.85 -7.48
C LYS A 47 -0.35 -10.66 -6.55
N ILE A 48 -0.06 -9.48 -7.07
CA ILE A 48 -0.27 -8.22 -6.35
C ILE A 48 -1.77 -7.91 -6.26
N PHE A 49 -2.25 -7.50 -5.08
CA PHE A 49 -3.64 -7.11 -4.85
C PHE A 49 -3.75 -5.73 -4.20
N LEU A 50 -4.24 -4.75 -4.96
CA LEU A 50 -4.48 -3.39 -4.51
C LEU A 50 -5.71 -2.80 -5.22
N LYS A 51 -6.26 -1.69 -4.68
CA LYS A 51 -7.23 -0.86 -5.39
C LYS A 51 -6.62 -0.38 -6.71
N THR A 52 -7.43 -0.40 -7.77
CA THR A 52 -7.02 -0.04 -9.14
C THR A 52 -6.42 1.37 -9.21
N GLU A 53 -7.00 2.32 -8.48
CA GLU A 53 -6.53 3.71 -8.37
C GLU A 53 -5.06 3.80 -7.92
N ILE A 54 -4.69 2.99 -6.92
CA ILE A 54 -3.33 2.96 -6.36
C ILE A 54 -2.38 2.25 -7.33
N LEU A 55 -2.83 1.17 -7.94
CA LEU A 55 -2.05 0.42 -8.93
C LEU A 55 -1.70 1.31 -10.14
N GLU A 56 -2.66 2.09 -10.63
CA GLU A 56 -2.43 3.07 -11.70
C GLU A 56 -1.47 4.17 -11.28
N LYS A 57 -1.60 4.68 -10.05
CA LYS A 57 -0.74 5.74 -9.52
C LYS A 57 0.71 5.29 -9.41
N ILE A 58 0.94 4.07 -8.91
CA ILE A 58 2.26 3.44 -8.84
C ILE A 58 2.81 3.16 -10.23
N ARG A 59 1.97 2.66 -11.15
CA ARG A 59 2.39 2.40 -12.54
C ARG A 59 2.76 3.66 -13.31
N LYS A 60 2.10 4.79 -13.01
CA LYS A 60 2.39 6.11 -13.61
C LYS A 60 3.66 6.76 -13.04
N ASN A 61 4.12 6.34 -11.86
CA ASN A 61 5.31 6.90 -11.21
C ASN A 61 6.17 5.79 -10.56
N PRO A 62 6.80 4.91 -11.35
CA PRO A 62 7.65 3.85 -10.81
C PRO A 62 8.91 4.36 -10.10
N SER A 63 9.26 5.64 -10.29
CA SER A 63 10.53 6.25 -9.88
C SER A 63 10.37 7.48 -8.98
N ARG A 64 9.19 7.73 -8.40
CA ARG A 64 9.00 8.91 -7.53
C ARG A 64 9.38 8.61 -6.08
N THR A 65 10.66 8.33 -5.88
CA THR A 65 11.35 8.81 -4.69
C THR A 65 11.08 10.32 -4.56
N LEU A 66 10.28 10.69 -3.55
CA LEU A 66 10.08 12.04 -3.02
C LEU A 66 9.72 13.15 -4.03
N SER A 67 8.44 13.51 -4.18
CA SER A 67 8.06 14.91 -4.49
C SER A 67 6.55 15.15 -4.53
N SER A 68 5.90 15.11 -3.36
CA SER A 68 4.76 16.00 -3.11
C SER A 68 5.11 16.78 -1.85
N LYS A 69 5.23 18.11 -1.94
CA LYS A 69 5.73 18.98 -0.85
C LYS A 69 4.94 18.83 0.46
N ASN A 70 3.68 18.37 0.41
CA ASN A 70 2.91 18.00 1.61
C ASN A 70 3.18 16.56 2.09
N ALA A 71 3.44 15.62 1.18
CA ALA A 71 3.84 14.26 1.54
C ALA A 71 5.26 14.22 2.15
N ILE A 72 6.18 15.09 1.67
CA ILE A 72 7.55 15.21 2.21
C ILE A 72 7.52 15.57 3.71
N LYS A 73 6.60 16.46 4.14
CA LYS A 73 6.49 16.88 5.55
C LYS A 73 6.09 15.74 6.49
N ILE A 74 5.25 14.81 6.04
CA ILE A 74 4.82 13.63 6.79
C ILE A 74 5.83 12.48 6.65
N GLN A 75 6.59 12.44 5.54
CA GLN A 75 7.62 11.42 5.28
C GLN A 75 8.89 11.56 6.13
N ILE A 76 9.11 12.72 6.76
CA ILE A 76 10.24 12.96 7.68
C ILE A 76 9.91 12.48 9.11
N LEU A 77 8.64 12.22 9.39
CA LEU A 77 8.18 11.75 10.69
C LEU A 77 8.56 10.27 10.85
N THR A 78 9.18 9.95 11.98
CA THR A 78 9.37 8.56 12.39
C THR A 78 8.01 7.91 12.67
N ASP A 79 7.91 6.58 12.69
CA ASP A 79 6.65 5.86 12.96
C ASP A 79 5.98 6.25 14.30
N ARG A 80 6.71 6.93 15.20
CA ARG A 80 6.22 7.49 16.46
C ARG A 80 5.56 8.87 16.35
N GLU A 81 5.84 9.63 15.29
CA GLU A 81 5.36 11.00 15.12
C GLU A 81 4.14 11.12 14.20
N LEU A 82 3.56 9.97 13.83
CA LEU A 82 2.42 9.82 12.91
C LEU A 82 1.16 9.40 13.68
#